data_AF-A0A812SIQ7-F1
#
_entry.id   AF-A0A812SIQ7-F1
#
_cell.length_a   1.000
_cell.length_b   1.000
_cell.length_c   1.000
_cell.angle_alpha   90.00
_cell.angle_beta   90.00
_cell.angle_gamma   90.00
#
_symmetry.space_group_name_H-M   'P 1'
#
loop_
_entity.id
_entity.type
_entity.pdbx_description
1 polymer ?
#
loop_
_entity_poly.entity_id
_entity_poly.type
_entity_poly.pdbx_seq_one_letter_code
_entity_poly.pdbx_strand_id
1 'polypeptide(L)'
;MNRTGACIDVGHITSAIRACWAAEGRRETAAKFLFQLGRSLGLTPNIATYTCLIGAYAQAGLCEVLAAYHEMRGLGIDPDSAFAETYLGTVLWPLPQDRQGAAVEAELVSRPPERLAAAREALADFKSVGVELTALSARIAKALRALETRGQG
;
A
#
# COMPACT_ATOMS: atom_id res chain seq x y z
N MET A 1 -9.01 17.26 -37.26
CA MET A 1 -8.47 16.90 -35.94
C MET A 1 -9.20 15.65 -35.48
N ASN A 2 -8.61 14.47 -35.71
CA ASN A 2 -9.20 13.19 -35.31
C ASN A 2 -9.20 13.10 -33.79
N ARG A 3 -10.34 13.35 -33.16
CA ARG A 3 -10.63 12.90 -31.80
C ARG A 3 -10.70 11.38 -31.85
N THR A 4 -9.57 10.72 -31.62
CA THR A 4 -9.53 9.27 -31.45
C THR A 4 -10.47 8.92 -30.31
N GLY A 5 -11.54 8.17 -30.64
CA GLY A 5 -12.39 7.48 -29.69
C GLY A 5 -11.63 6.34 -29.02
N ALA A 6 -10.55 6.67 -28.33
CA ALA A 6 -9.87 5.73 -27.45
C ALA A 6 -10.76 5.56 -26.22
N CYS A 7 -11.40 4.40 -26.12
CA CYS A 7 -12.06 3.97 -24.90
C CYS A 7 -11.02 3.95 -23.78
N ILE A 8 -11.14 4.89 -22.84
CA ILE A 8 -10.30 4.90 -21.64
C ILE A 8 -10.72 3.70 -20.80
N ASP A 9 -9.78 2.83 -20.49
CA ASP A 9 -9.97 1.66 -19.64
C ASP A 9 -9.22 1.79 -18.30
N VAL A 10 -9.41 0.81 -17.42
CA VAL A 10 -8.72 0.76 -16.11
C VAL A 10 -7.18 0.69 -16.26
N GLY A 11 -6.67 0.15 -17.37
CA GLY A 11 -5.24 0.05 -17.66
C GLY A 11 -4.61 1.41 -17.94
N HIS A 12 -5.31 2.29 -18.65
CA HIS A 12 -4.88 3.67 -18.89
C HIS A 12 -4.77 4.46 -17.57
N ILE A 13 -5.77 4.34 -16.69
CA ILE A 13 -5.76 5.00 -15.38
C ILE A 13 -4.67 4.42 -14.48
N THR A 14 -4.52 3.09 -14.43
CA THR A 14 -3.47 2.44 -13.64
C THR A 14 -2.08 2.87 -14.09
N SER A 15 -1.84 2.97 -15.40
CA SER A 15 -0.57 3.44 -15.95
C SER A 15 -0.29 4.90 -15.58
N ALA A 16 -1.31 5.75 -15.62
CA ALA A 16 -1.18 7.16 -15.23
C ALA A 16 -0.86 7.30 -13.73
N ILE A 17 -1.54 6.55 -12.86
CA ILE A 17 -1.26 6.53 -11.42
C ILE A 17 0.16 6.00 -11.17
N ARG A 18 0.58 4.96 -11.90
CA ARG A 18 1.95 4.41 -11.80
C ARG A 18 3.01 5.44 -12.20
N ALA A 19 2.73 6.28 -13.19
CA ALA A 19 3.64 7.37 -13.55
C ALA A 19 3.75 8.41 -12.41
N CYS A 20 2.66 8.69 -11.69
CA CYS A 20 2.71 9.55 -10.50
C CYS A 20 3.52 8.94 -9.36
N TRP A 21 3.51 7.61 -9.20
CA TRP A 21 4.31 6.94 -8.17
C TRP A 21 5.82 7.24 -8.33
N ALA A 22 6.34 7.25 -9.55
CA ALA A 22 7.75 7.54 -9.84
C ALA A 22 8.08 9.04 -9.92
N ALA A 23 7.07 9.92 -9.87
CA ALA A 23 7.26 11.36 -10.01
C ALA A 23 7.66 12.01 -8.67
N GLU A 24 8.53 13.02 -8.74
CA GLU A 24 8.87 13.88 -7.60
C GLU A 24 7.81 15.00 -7.44
N GLY A 25 7.38 15.26 -6.19
CA GLY A 25 6.40 16.30 -5.86
C GLY A 25 5.07 15.76 -5.34
N ARG A 26 3.95 16.41 -5.69
CA ARG A 26 2.58 16.14 -5.20
C ARG A 26 1.94 14.88 -5.80
N ARG A 27 2.65 13.77 -5.74
CA ARG A 27 2.26 12.48 -6.32
C ARG A 27 0.97 11.93 -5.71
N GLU A 28 0.73 12.18 -4.43
CA GLU A 28 -0.47 11.77 -3.71
C GLU A 28 -1.72 12.46 -4.25
N THR A 29 -1.65 13.79 -4.45
CA THR A 29 -2.78 14.57 -4.98
C THR A 29 -3.11 14.16 -6.41
N ALA A 30 -2.09 13.98 -7.25
CA ALA A 30 -2.26 13.56 -8.63
C ALA A 30 -2.84 12.15 -8.74
N ALA A 31 -2.32 11.18 -7.97
CA ALA A 31 -2.83 9.82 -7.94
C ALA A 31 -4.28 9.75 -7.48
N LYS A 32 -4.65 10.51 -6.43
CA LYS A 32 -6.03 10.62 -5.95
C LYS A 32 -6.97 11.18 -7.01
N PHE A 33 -6.54 12.23 -7.72
CA PHE A 33 -7.32 12.82 -8.80
C PHE A 33 -7.55 11.83 -9.94
N LEU A 34 -6.50 11.13 -10.39
CA LEU A 34 -6.59 10.13 -11.44
C LEU A 34 -7.48 8.94 -11.05
N PHE A 35 -7.39 8.51 -9.79
CA PHE A 35 -8.24 7.45 -9.26
C PHE A 35 -9.72 7.86 -9.28
N GLN A 36 -10.04 9.06 -8.79
CA GLN A 36 -11.42 9.57 -8.84
C GLN A 36 -11.92 9.80 -10.26
N LEU A 37 -11.06 10.24 -11.17
CA LEU A 37 -11.39 10.36 -12.59
C LEU A 37 -11.73 8.99 -13.20
N GLY A 38 -10.95 7.96 -12.88
CA GLY A 38 -11.27 6.58 -13.32
C GLY A 38 -12.65 6.14 -12.83
N ARG A 39 -12.97 6.42 -11.57
CA ARG A 39 -14.29 6.10 -11.00
C ARG A 39 -15.42 6.89 -11.64
N SER A 40 -15.23 8.18 -11.93
CA SER A 40 -16.27 9.00 -12.58
C SER A 40 -16.53 8.58 -14.03
N LEU A 41 -15.55 7.96 -14.67
CA LEU A 41 -15.69 7.31 -15.98
C LEU A 41 -16.34 5.92 -15.92
N GLY A 42 -16.75 5.45 -14.73
CA GLY A 42 -17.36 4.13 -14.54
C GLY A 42 -16.36 2.96 -14.58
N LEU A 43 -15.06 3.25 -14.46
CA LEU A 43 -14.03 2.21 -14.45
C LEU A 43 -13.96 1.57 -13.07
N THR A 44 -13.95 0.24 -13.04
CA THR A 44 -13.77 -0.52 -11.81
C THR A 44 -12.28 -0.69 -11.54
N PRO A 45 -11.73 -0.11 -10.46
CA PRO A 45 -10.33 -0.29 -10.11
C PRO A 45 -10.01 -1.76 -9.85
N ASN A 46 -8.79 -2.18 -10.18
CA ASN A 46 -8.30 -3.52 -9.87
C ASN A 46 -7.17 -3.47 -8.84
N ILE A 47 -6.65 -4.63 -8.44
CA ILE A 47 -5.55 -4.72 -7.49
C ILE A 47 -4.34 -3.89 -7.92
N ALA A 48 -3.98 -3.88 -9.22
CA ALA A 48 -2.87 -3.09 -9.73
C ALA A 48 -3.11 -1.58 -9.59
N THR A 49 -4.36 -1.11 -9.78
CA THR A 49 -4.74 0.28 -9.53
C THR A 49 -4.52 0.66 -8.07
N TYR A 50 -4.96 -0.19 -7.13
CA TYR A 50 -4.78 0.03 -5.70
C TYR A 50 -3.31 -0.05 -5.28
N THR A 51 -2.53 -0.99 -5.81
CA THR A 51 -1.08 -1.09 -5.56
C THR A 51 -0.37 0.20 -5.98
N CYS A 52 -0.67 0.73 -7.16
CA CYS A 52 -0.09 1.99 -7.63
C CYS A 52 -0.54 3.19 -6.79
N LEU A 53 -1.81 3.21 -6.38
CA LEU A 53 -2.38 4.28 -5.54
C LEU A 53 -1.69 4.33 -4.17
N ILE A 54 -1.55 3.18 -3.50
CA ILE A 54 -0.87 3.05 -2.21
C ILE A 54 0.61 3.44 -2.36
N GLY A 55 1.29 2.97 -3.41
CA GLY A 55 2.67 3.37 -3.68
C GLY A 55 2.83 4.88 -3.84
N ALA A 56 1.89 5.53 -4.54
CA ALA A 56 1.84 6.99 -4.65
C ALA A 56 1.54 7.68 -3.31
N TYR A 57 0.86 7.01 -2.39
CA TYR A 57 0.60 7.47 -1.02
C TYR A 57 1.74 7.22 -0.02
N ALA A 58 2.93 6.80 -0.47
CA ALA A 58 4.07 6.60 0.44
C ALA A 58 4.51 7.84 1.24
N GLN A 59 4.13 9.06 0.82
CA GLN A 59 4.33 10.31 1.58
C GLN A 59 3.01 10.94 2.06
N ALA A 60 1.87 10.27 1.82
CA ALA A 60 0.56 10.73 2.26
C ALA A 60 0.30 10.39 3.73
N GLY A 61 -0.84 10.84 4.25
CA GLY A 61 -1.26 10.50 5.62
C GLY A 61 -1.63 9.03 5.76
N LEU A 62 -1.43 8.44 6.94
CA LEU A 62 -1.82 7.05 7.25
C LEU A 62 -3.32 6.82 6.97
N CYS A 63 -4.17 7.81 7.25
CA CYS A 63 -5.61 7.73 7.01
C CYS A 63 -5.97 7.48 5.55
N GLU A 64 -5.23 8.05 4.59
CA GLU A 64 -5.52 7.89 3.16
C GLU A 64 -5.14 6.49 2.68
N VAL A 65 -4.04 5.96 3.21
CA VAL A 65 -3.57 4.60 2.96
C VAL A 65 -4.57 3.58 3.49
N LEU A 66 -5.03 3.75 4.73
CA LEU A 66 -6.04 2.90 5.37
C LEU A 66 -7.38 2.97 4.63
N ALA A 67 -7.84 4.17 4.27
CA ALA A 67 -9.08 4.35 3.54
C ALA A 67 -9.06 3.62 2.20
N ALA A 68 -7.96 3.74 1.43
CA ALA A 68 -7.81 3.03 0.16
C ALA A 68 -7.77 1.51 0.35
N TYR A 69 -7.13 1.00 1.41
CA TYR A 69 -7.10 -0.43 1.72
C TYR A 69 -8.49 -0.97 2.11
N HIS A 70 -9.21 -0.30 3.01
CA HIS A 70 -10.57 -0.69 3.38
C HIS A 70 -11.53 -0.61 2.19
N GLU A 71 -11.38 0.39 1.32
CA GLU A 71 -12.16 0.49 0.08
C GLU A 71 -11.91 -0.72 -0.83
N MET A 72 -10.65 -1.10 -1.05
CA MET A 72 -10.27 -2.27 -1.84
C MET A 72 -10.92 -3.55 -1.28
N ARG A 73 -10.85 -3.76 0.04
CA ARG A 73 -11.49 -4.91 0.70
C ARG A 73 -13.01 -4.86 0.61
N GLY A 74 -13.62 -3.67 0.73
CA GLY A 74 -15.05 -3.46 0.57
C GLY A 74 -15.57 -3.77 -0.84
N LEU A 75 -14.71 -3.65 -1.86
CA LEU A 75 -15.01 -4.08 -3.23
C LEU A 75 -14.80 -5.58 -3.47
N GLY A 76 -14.37 -6.33 -2.46
CA GLY A 76 -14.05 -7.76 -2.58
C GLY A 76 -12.77 -8.02 -3.38
N ILE A 77 -11.86 -7.04 -3.46
CA ILE A 77 -10.58 -7.21 -4.14
C ILE A 77 -9.58 -7.75 -3.11
N ASP A 78 -9.06 -8.92 -3.38
CA ASP A 78 -8.06 -9.56 -2.53
C ASP A 78 -6.66 -8.98 -2.78
N PRO A 79 -5.89 -8.70 -1.71
CA PRO A 79 -4.51 -8.26 -1.83
C PRO A 79 -3.64 -9.34 -2.46
N ASP A 80 -2.66 -8.95 -3.28
CA ASP A 80 -1.59 -9.83 -3.75
C ASP A 80 -0.27 -9.55 -3.03
N SER A 81 0.78 -10.32 -3.37
CA SER A 81 2.10 -10.16 -2.74
C SER A 81 2.74 -8.80 -3.03
N ALA A 82 2.50 -8.24 -4.23
CA ALA A 82 2.99 -6.92 -4.62
C ALA A 82 2.31 -5.78 -3.85
N PHE A 83 0.99 -5.89 -3.65
CA PHE A 83 0.19 -4.98 -2.84
C PHE A 83 0.65 -5.04 -1.38
N ALA A 84 0.83 -6.24 -0.82
CA ALA A 84 1.26 -6.41 0.56
C ALA A 84 2.64 -5.74 0.82
N GLU A 85 3.59 -5.90 -0.10
CA GLU A 85 4.90 -5.26 0.00
C GLU A 85 4.79 -3.73 -0.09
N THR A 86 4.03 -3.23 -1.06
CA THR A 86 3.84 -1.78 -1.27
C THR A 86 3.10 -1.12 -0.11
N TYR A 87 2.09 -1.79 0.44
CA TYR A 87 1.31 -1.34 1.59
C TYR A 87 2.18 -1.28 2.84
N LEU A 88 2.92 -2.34 3.16
CA LEU A 88 3.83 -2.34 4.30
C LEU A 88 4.89 -1.26 4.16
N GLY A 89 5.42 -1.06 2.95
CA GLY A 89 6.40 -0.01 2.70
C GLY A 89 5.89 1.40 2.86
N THR A 90 4.61 1.61 2.56
CA THR A 90 3.92 2.88 2.70
C THR A 90 3.53 3.16 4.15
N VAL A 91 2.95 2.17 4.84
CA VAL A 91 2.54 2.30 6.25
C VAL A 91 3.76 2.46 7.17
N LEU A 92 4.86 1.78 6.87
CA LEU A 92 6.08 1.79 7.70
C LEU A 92 7.14 2.78 7.18
N TRP A 93 6.75 3.73 6.31
CA TRP A 93 7.69 4.66 5.68
C TRP A 93 8.45 5.54 6.71
N PRO A 94 9.77 5.74 6.53
CA PRO A 94 10.64 5.06 5.57
C PRO A 94 10.90 3.60 5.96
N LEU A 95 10.72 2.71 4.98
CA LEU A 95 11.06 1.29 5.07
C LEU A 95 12.58 1.19 5.31
N PRO A 96 13.05 0.45 6.32
CA PRO A 96 14.47 0.19 6.50
C PRO A 96 15.08 -0.33 5.19
N GLN A 97 16.01 0.42 4.60
CA GLN A 97 16.75 -0.03 3.40
C GLN A 97 17.64 -1.25 3.73
N ASP A 98 17.96 -1.44 5.01
CA ASP A 98 18.83 -2.51 5.46
C ASP A 98 18.05 -3.82 5.67
N ARG A 99 18.40 -4.84 4.88
CA ARG A 99 17.80 -6.18 4.91
C ARG A 99 18.27 -7.01 6.12
N GLN A 100 18.62 -6.38 7.25
CA GLN A 100 19.13 -7.05 8.47
C GLN A 100 18.14 -6.96 9.64
N GLY A 101 17.87 -8.10 10.29
CA GLY A 101 16.64 -8.29 11.10
C GLY A 101 16.57 -7.40 12.33
N ALA A 102 17.72 -7.18 12.98
CA ALA A 102 17.82 -6.39 14.19
C ALA A 102 17.65 -4.88 13.96
N ALA A 103 18.05 -4.36 12.78
CA ALA A 103 17.87 -2.95 12.42
C ALA A 103 16.40 -2.62 12.16
N VAL A 104 15.68 -3.54 11.48
CA VAL A 104 14.25 -3.42 11.24
C VAL A 104 13.47 -3.33 12.56
N GLU A 105 13.78 -4.18 13.54
CA GLU A 105 13.12 -4.13 14.86
C GLU A 105 13.36 -2.80 15.58
N ALA A 106 14.60 -2.31 15.61
CA ALA A 106 14.95 -1.05 16.26
C ALA A 106 14.28 0.16 15.60
N GLU A 107 14.20 0.17 14.27
CA GLU A 107 13.49 1.23 13.52
C GLU A 107 11.98 1.17 13.75
N LEU A 108 11.38 -0.03 13.84
CA LEU A 108 9.96 -0.22 14.10
C LEU A 108 9.55 0.27 15.51
N VAL A 109 10.41 0.13 16.53
CA VAL A 109 10.14 0.64 17.89
C VAL A 109 9.93 2.16 17.89
N SER A 110 10.62 2.89 17.01
CA SER A 110 10.50 4.34 16.90
C SER A 110 9.24 4.81 16.16
N ARG A 111 8.45 3.89 15.58
CA ARG A 111 7.27 4.23 14.76
C ARG A 111 6.04 4.44 15.65
N PRO A 112 5.10 5.33 15.24
CA PRO A 112 3.88 5.54 15.98
C PRO A 112 3.05 4.25 16.05
N PRO A 113 2.41 3.97 17.20
CA PRO A 113 1.71 2.70 17.46
C PRO A 113 0.57 2.44 16.47
N GLU A 114 -0.06 3.49 15.95
CA GLU A 114 -1.11 3.39 14.92
C GLU A 114 -0.62 2.74 13.62
N ARG A 115 0.60 3.09 13.17
CA ARG A 115 1.21 2.48 11.97
C ARG A 115 1.57 1.03 12.21
N LEU A 116 2.06 0.70 13.41
CA LEU A 116 2.37 -0.67 13.79
C LEU A 116 1.10 -1.52 13.88
N ALA A 117 0.02 -0.99 14.45
CA ALA A 117 -1.28 -1.65 14.50
C ALA A 117 -1.84 -1.91 13.10
N ALA A 118 -1.84 -0.90 12.22
CA ALA A 118 -2.27 -1.03 10.83
C ALA A 118 -1.47 -2.09 10.04
N ALA A 119 -0.14 -2.12 10.23
CA ALA A 119 0.70 -3.13 9.58
C ALA A 119 0.41 -4.55 10.10
N ARG A 120 0.14 -4.70 11.40
CA ARG A 120 -0.24 -5.99 12.01
C ARG A 120 -1.59 -6.50 11.51
N GLU A 121 -2.58 -5.63 11.47
CA GLU A 121 -3.92 -5.96 10.98
C GLU A 121 -3.85 -6.42 9.51
N ALA A 122 -3.16 -5.66 8.67
CA ALA A 122 -2.98 -6.03 7.27
C ALA A 122 -2.23 -7.37 7.10
N LEU A 123 -1.17 -7.63 7.89
CA LEU A 123 -0.47 -8.91 7.86
C LEU A 123 -1.34 -10.09 8.28
N ALA A 124 -2.25 -9.89 9.24
CA ALA A 124 -3.21 -10.90 9.64
C ALA A 124 -4.22 -11.18 8.52
N ASP A 125 -4.73 -10.13 7.87
CA ASP A 125 -5.64 -10.24 6.71
C ASP A 125 -4.94 -10.94 5.53
N PHE A 126 -3.72 -10.54 5.17
CA PHE A 126 -2.95 -11.17 4.09
C PHE A 126 -2.73 -12.67 4.34
N LYS A 127 -2.47 -13.06 5.59
CA LYS A 127 -2.35 -14.47 5.97
C LYS A 127 -3.69 -15.21 5.89
N SER A 128 -4.80 -14.55 6.25
CA SER A 128 -6.14 -15.12 6.13
C SER A 128 -6.56 -15.34 4.69
N VAL A 129 -6.15 -14.45 3.78
CA VAL A 129 -6.41 -14.54 2.34
C VAL A 129 -5.47 -15.56 1.66
N GLY A 130 -4.38 -15.97 2.33
CA GLY A 130 -3.40 -16.91 1.78
C GLY A 130 -2.40 -16.26 0.84
N VAL A 131 -2.15 -14.95 0.99
CA VAL A 131 -1.14 -14.24 0.22
C VAL A 131 0.26 -14.78 0.57
N GLU A 132 1.01 -15.20 -0.45
CA GLU A 132 2.41 -15.60 -0.30
C GLU A 132 3.24 -14.40 0.18
N LEU A 133 3.60 -14.42 1.47
CA LEU A 133 4.39 -13.37 2.09
C LEU A 133 5.83 -13.42 1.56
N THR A 134 6.27 -12.32 0.96
CA THR A 134 7.68 -12.12 0.60
C THR A 134 8.60 -12.21 1.82
N ALA A 135 9.90 -12.47 1.59
CA ALA A 135 10.89 -12.54 2.67
C ALA A 135 10.90 -11.28 3.56
N LEU A 136 10.61 -10.11 2.99
CA LEU A 136 10.53 -8.85 3.72
C LEU A 136 9.29 -8.78 4.63
N SER A 137 8.11 -9.08 4.09
CA SER A 137 6.85 -9.06 4.85
C SER A 137 6.85 -10.09 5.99
N ALA A 138 7.43 -11.28 5.75
CA ALA A 138 7.60 -12.30 6.79
C ALA A 138 8.51 -11.83 7.95
N ARG A 139 9.55 -11.05 7.64
CA ARG A 139 10.48 -10.49 8.64
C ARG A 139 9.85 -9.36 9.43
N ILE A 140 9.13 -8.46 8.77
CA ILE A 140 8.35 -7.41 9.44
C ILE A 140 7.32 -8.06 10.39
N ALA A 141 6.63 -9.10 9.94
CA ALA A 141 5.71 -9.86 10.78
C ALA A 141 6.39 -10.49 12.01
N LYS A 142 7.62 -11.00 11.85
CA LYS A 142 8.40 -11.56 12.96
C LYS A 142 8.84 -10.46 13.94
N ALA A 143 9.32 -9.33 13.43
CA ALA A 143 9.73 -8.18 14.21
C ALA A 143 8.56 -7.63 15.04
N LEU A 144 7.39 -7.45 14.44
CA LEU A 144 6.19 -6.98 15.13
C LEU A 144 5.78 -7.90 16.29
N ARG A 145 5.84 -9.23 16.09
CA ARG A 145 5.57 -10.22 17.17
C ARG A 145 6.60 -10.14 18.31
N ALA A 146 7.88 -9.91 17.98
CA ALA A 146 8.94 -9.76 18.98
C ALA A 146 8.76 -8.48 19.83
N LEU A 147 8.19 -7.41 19.25
CA LEU A 147 7.88 -6.19 20.00
C LEU A 147 6.72 -6.38 20.98
N GLU A 148 5.68 -7.13 20.60
CA GLU A 148 4.55 -7.41 21.50
C GLU A 148 4.98 -8.20 22.74
N THR A 149 5.83 -9.20 22.56
CA THR A 149 6.33 -10.01 23.68
C THR A 149 7.23 -9.23 24.64
N ARG A 150 7.84 -8.12 24.20
CA ARG A 150 8.65 -7.23 25.06
C ARG A 150 7.84 -6.16 25.78
N GLY A 151 6.64 -5.82 25.29
CA GLY A 151 5.77 -4.82 25.93
C GLY A 151 4.85 -5.38 27.03
N GLN A 152 4.83 -6.70 27.23
CA GLN A 152 3.98 -7.39 28.21
C GLN A 152 4.72 -7.92 29.45
N GLY A 153 6.01 -7.60 29.62
CA GLY A 153 6.83 -7.97 30.78
C GLY A 153 7.35 -6.74 31.51
#